data_AF-A0A4Q7FMP1-F1
#
_entry.id   AF-A0A4Q7FMP1-F1
#
_cell.length_a   1.000
_cell.length_b   1.000
_cell.length_c   1.000
_cell.angle_alpha   90.00
_cell.angle_beta   90.00
_cell.angle_gamma   90.00
#
_symmetry.space_group_name_H-M   'P 1'
#
loop_
_entity.id
_entity.type
_entity.pdbx_description
1 polymer ?
#
loop_
_entity_poly.entity_id
_entity_poly.type
_entity_poly.pdbx_seq_one_letter_code
_entity_poly.pdbx_strand_id
1 'polypeptide(L)'
;MSSATDFEKIFERLMKLDNLARYADARAMEALGSLIDLSSDLGRGDGLDKALAWCDELEQRPLKGTDIPTLDYFRANAWHARQRTKHRDPNISWSWGQPEALEQIRFLRRATRHPDFENLDAVRRAQIFTNLANLLNSLGRFVEAVPMWSRALSVNPRFGMALGNRGLGLSEYGRRLYDDGHTDVFLLFAHKDLIAALSPDADYAGYPDDDAKAACAHRQKHIERLIDCAAVEKSLHMDGYSLGDSPEEQNYRRWVLDNGLFLNPLNDLGRHSISANDIFGLPSFTTKIDEPPTLIGLFNQMKQEYISARWMLYEGVEVDTPHFADRGVTLPNTLDYPSYSIAVEKVKAAFRIAYSLFDKIAFFLNDYAKLRVSPRQIYFKTIWYDNQDWKRGIRKEFLNSRNWPLRGLYWLSRDLFDAELQATAEPDAQELYIIRNCLEHSYLKVHEILLPRTGPSELFFDRLAFSVQREDFFRRTLRVLKLARAALIYLSLGMHHEELQRPPSKNGLVAPMVLGLWEDEWKF
;
A
#
# COMPACT_ATOMS: atom_id res chain seq x y z
N MET A 1 -2.11 41.19 -9.79
CA MET A 1 -3.52 41.59 -9.98
C MET A 1 -4.03 41.42 -11.42
N SER A 2 -3.18 41.40 -12.47
CA SER A 2 -3.64 41.12 -13.85
C SER A 2 -3.95 39.63 -14.14
N SER A 3 -3.25 38.70 -13.49
CA SER A 3 -3.34 37.26 -13.77
C SER A 3 -4.59 36.57 -13.19
N ALA A 4 -4.99 36.92 -11.97
CA ALA A 4 -6.18 36.35 -11.32
C ALA A 4 -7.47 36.63 -12.12
N THR A 5 -7.58 37.84 -12.66
CA THR A 5 -8.69 38.26 -13.52
C THR A 5 -8.73 37.53 -14.86
N ASP A 6 -7.60 36.98 -15.33
CA ASP A 6 -7.54 36.21 -16.58
C ASP A 6 -7.85 34.73 -16.35
N PHE A 7 -7.45 34.15 -15.21
CA PHE A 7 -7.86 32.79 -14.82
C PHE A 7 -9.38 32.69 -14.62
N GLU A 8 -10.00 33.66 -13.94
CA GLU A 8 -11.46 33.70 -13.80
C GLU A 8 -12.16 33.81 -15.16
N LYS A 9 -11.66 34.62 -16.10
CA LYS A 9 -12.25 34.71 -17.45
C LYS A 9 -12.18 33.38 -18.21
N ILE A 10 -11.05 32.66 -18.12
CA ILE A 10 -10.90 31.36 -18.77
C ILE A 10 -11.84 30.34 -18.13
N PHE A 11 -11.91 30.31 -16.80
CA PHE A 11 -12.84 29.48 -16.05
C PHE A 11 -14.29 29.74 -16.48
N GLU A 12 -14.73 31.00 -16.50
CA GLU A 12 -16.09 31.36 -16.91
C GLU A 12 -16.39 31.04 -18.38
N ARG A 13 -15.37 31.01 -19.26
CA ARG A 13 -15.53 30.54 -20.65
C ARG A 13 -15.73 29.03 -20.70
N LEU A 14 -14.95 28.25 -19.95
CA LEU A 14 -15.11 26.80 -19.86
C LEU A 14 -16.46 26.42 -19.25
N MET A 15 -16.90 27.15 -18.22
CA MET A 15 -18.20 26.96 -17.59
C MET A 15 -19.38 27.20 -18.54
N LYS A 16 -19.23 28.03 -19.59
CA LYS A 16 -20.26 28.26 -20.62
C LYS A 16 -20.36 27.15 -21.66
N LEU A 17 -19.43 26.21 -21.72
CA LEU A 17 -19.51 25.08 -22.65
C LEU A 17 -20.53 24.05 -22.14
N ASP A 18 -21.54 23.71 -22.94
CA ASP A 18 -22.56 22.74 -22.51
C ASP A 18 -22.00 21.32 -22.39
N ASN A 19 -21.16 20.92 -23.35
CA ASN A 19 -20.51 19.61 -23.44
C ASN A 19 -19.24 19.68 -24.29
N LEU A 20 -18.51 18.57 -24.39
CA LEU A 20 -17.28 18.46 -25.18
C LEU A 20 -17.50 17.84 -26.56
N ALA A 21 -18.74 17.51 -26.96
CA ALA A 21 -19.05 16.67 -28.12
C ALA A 21 -18.51 17.22 -29.46
N ARG A 22 -18.31 18.54 -29.56
CA ARG A 22 -17.80 19.20 -30.77
C ARG A 22 -16.27 19.26 -30.84
N TYR A 23 -15.58 18.82 -29.80
CA TYR A 23 -14.11 18.88 -29.70
C TYR A 23 -13.52 17.49 -29.93
N ALA A 24 -12.44 17.44 -30.71
CA ALA A 24 -11.59 16.25 -30.82
C ALA A 24 -11.00 15.91 -29.44
N ASP A 25 -10.74 14.62 -29.21
CA ASP A 25 -10.41 14.09 -27.89
C ASP A 25 -9.21 14.80 -27.25
N ALA A 26 -8.15 15.10 -28.00
CA ALA A 26 -7.00 15.85 -27.50
C ALA A 26 -7.38 17.24 -26.94
N ARG A 27 -8.19 18.02 -27.68
CA ARG A 27 -8.65 19.34 -27.23
C ARG A 27 -9.64 19.24 -26.07
N ALA A 28 -10.45 18.19 -26.06
CA ALA A 28 -11.38 17.93 -24.98
C ALA A 28 -10.64 17.60 -23.66
N MET A 29 -9.55 16.82 -23.74
CA MET A 29 -8.67 16.53 -22.61
C MET A 29 -7.92 17.77 -22.10
N GLU A 30 -7.43 18.64 -23.00
CA GLU A 30 -6.83 19.93 -22.62
C GLU A 30 -7.81 20.84 -21.87
N ALA A 31 -9.05 20.95 -22.38
CA ALA A 31 -10.11 21.71 -21.74
C ALA A 31 -10.50 21.13 -20.37
N LEU A 32 -10.57 19.80 -20.26
CA LEU A 32 -10.82 19.10 -19.01
C LEU A 32 -9.73 19.38 -17.97
N GLY A 33 -8.46 19.19 -18.34
CA GLY A 33 -7.33 19.48 -17.46
C GLY A 33 -7.32 20.94 -16.99
N SER A 34 -7.53 21.88 -17.92
CA SER A 34 -7.62 23.31 -17.60
C SER A 34 -8.77 23.63 -16.64
N LEU A 35 -9.95 23.00 -16.83
CA LEU A 35 -11.09 23.20 -15.93
C LEU A 35 -10.77 22.67 -14.52
N ILE A 36 -10.13 21.51 -14.40
CA ILE A 36 -9.75 20.92 -13.10
C ILE A 36 -8.78 21.84 -12.36
N ASP A 37 -7.70 22.26 -13.02
CA ASP A 37 -6.66 23.11 -12.41
C ASP A 37 -7.26 24.46 -11.95
N LEU A 38 -7.98 25.14 -12.85
CA LEU A 38 -8.64 26.41 -12.51
C LEU A 38 -9.69 26.25 -11.39
N SER A 39 -10.45 25.15 -11.39
CA SER A 39 -11.44 24.88 -10.33
C SER A 39 -10.76 24.66 -8.98
N SER A 40 -9.63 23.96 -8.97
CA SER A 40 -8.83 23.73 -7.77
C SER A 40 -8.27 25.05 -7.22
N ASP A 41 -7.63 25.85 -8.07
CA ASP A 41 -6.98 27.11 -7.70
C ASP A 41 -7.99 28.16 -7.23
N LEU A 42 -9.14 28.26 -7.89
CA LEU A 42 -10.22 29.18 -7.51
C LEU A 42 -11.12 28.63 -6.38
N GLY A 43 -10.95 27.37 -5.97
CA GLY A 43 -11.79 26.72 -4.97
C GLY A 43 -13.26 26.54 -5.40
N ARG A 44 -13.50 26.34 -6.70
CA ARG A 44 -14.83 26.25 -7.32
C ARG A 44 -15.32 24.80 -7.43
N GLY A 45 -16.17 24.38 -6.49
CA GLY A 45 -16.73 23.02 -6.47
C GLY A 45 -17.64 22.70 -7.67
N ASP A 46 -18.36 23.70 -8.18
CA ASP A 46 -19.21 23.59 -9.38
C ASP A 46 -18.41 23.27 -10.65
N GLY A 47 -17.20 23.84 -10.77
CA GLY A 47 -16.28 23.51 -11.85
C GLY A 47 -15.77 22.07 -11.77
N LEU A 48 -15.51 21.55 -10.56
CA LEU A 48 -15.12 20.15 -10.35
C LEU A 48 -16.27 19.18 -10.66
N ASP A 49 -17.50 19.49 -10.26
CA ASP A 49 -18.67 18.68 -10.60
C ASP A 49 -18.86 18.63 -12.13
N LYS A 50 -18.64 19.75 -12.83
CA LYS A 50 -18.67 19.81 -14.29
C LYS A 50 -17.53 19.02 -14.94
N ALA A 51 -16.30 19.11 -14.42
CA ALA A 51 -15.17 18.33 -14.90
C ALA A 51 -15.42 16.82 -14.76
N LEU A 52 -16.02 16.37 -13.66
CA LEU A 52 -16.40 14.97 -13.48
C LEU A 52 -17.46 14.52 -14.50
N ALA A 53 -18.46 15.37 -14.78
CA ALA A 53 -19.43 15.09 -15.84
C ALA A 53 -18.79 15.02 -17.24
N TRP A 54 -17.77 15.85 -17.51
CA TRP A 54 -16.98 15.76 -18.74
C TRP A 54 -16.15 14.47 -18.80
N CYS A 55 -15.63 13.98 -17.67
CA CYS A 55 -15.00 12.67 -17.63
C CYS A 55 -15.98 11.56 -18.01
N ASP A 56 -17.22 11.61 -17.50
CA ASP A 56 -18.27 10.66 -17.87
C ASP A 56 -18.60 10.73 -19.37
N GLU A 57 -18.68 11.93 -19.95
CA GLU A 57 -18.90 12.12 -21.38
C GLU A 57 -17.76 11.52 -22.22
N LEU A 58 -16.50 11.78 -21.84
CA LEU A 58 -15.33 11.28 -22.56
C LEU A 58 -15.17 9.77 -22.44
N GLU A 59 -15.55 9.18 -21.32
CA GLU A 59 -15.51 7.72 -21.12
C GLU A 59 -16.48 6.96 -22.05
N GLN A 60 -17.55 7.62 -22.54
CA GLN A 60 -18.46 7.03 -23.53
C GLN A 60 -17.91 7.06 -24.96
N ARG A 61 -16.79 7.75 -25.20
CA ARG A 61 -16.15 7.81 -26.53
C ARG A 61 -15.31 6.55 -26.76
N PRO A 62 -15.06 6.17 -28.03
CA PRO A 62 -14.14 5.09 -28.36
C PRO A 62 -12.68 5.55 -28.22
N LEU A 63 -12.28 5.98 -27.02
CA LEU A 63 -10.91 6.36 -26.69
C LEU A 63 -9.96 5.17 -26.89
N LYS A 64 -8.73 5.44 -27.30
CA LYS A 64 -7.73 4.39 -27.60
C LYS A 64 -6.37 4.76 -27.02
N GLY A 65 -5.55 3.74 -26.82
CA GLY A 65 -4.16 3.94 -26.45
C GLY A 65 -4.03 4.69 -25.12
N THR A 66 -3.19 5.72 -25.14
CA THR A 66 -2.84 6.56 -23.98
C THR A 66 -3.97 7.48 -23.51
N ASP A 67 -5.04 7.68 -24.30
CA ASP A 67 -6.12 8.59 -23.92
C ASP A 67 -6.91 8.05 -22.72
N ILE A 68 -7.04 6.73 -22.59
CA ILE A 68 -7.74 6.07 -21.48
C ILE A 68 -7.03 6.31 -20.13
N PRO A 69 -5.74 5.94 -19.95
CA PRO A 69 -5.05 6.20 -18.69
C PRO A 69 -4.82 7.70 -18.44
N THR A 70 -4.84 8.54 -19.48
CA THR A 70 -4.82 10.01 -19.34
C THR A 70 -6.14 10.54 -18.76
N LEU A 71 -7.28 10.05 -19.25
CA LEU A 71 -8.59 10.38 -18.68
C LEU A 71 -8.68 9.97 -17.21
N ASP A 72 -8.18 8.78 -16.88
CA ASP A 72 -8.13 8.28 -15.50
C ASP A 72 -7.32 9.20 -14.58
N TYR A 73 -6.17 9.66 -15.06
CA TYR A 73 -5.36 10.63 -14.35
C TYR A 73 -6.14 11.93 -14.08
N PHE A 74 -6.80 12.50 -15.09
CA PHE A 74 -7.59 13.73 -14.90
C PHE A 74 -8.76 13.52 -13.95
N ARG A 75 -9.47 12.40 -14.07
CA ARG A 75 -10.58 12.06 -13.19
C ARG A 75 -10.13 11.90 -11.74
N ALA A 76 -8.99 11.25 -11.51
CA ALA A 76 -8.39 11.19 -10.18
C ALA A 76 -8.04 12.58 -9.64
N ASN A 77 -7.45 13.46 -10.45
CA ASN A 77 -7.14 14.83 -10.03
C ASN A 77 -8.39 15.65 -9.68
N ALA A 78 -9.48 15.49 -10.42
CA ALA A 78 -10.76 16.14 -10.10
C ALA A 78 -11.29 15.69 -8.73
N TRP A 79 -11.22 14.38 -8.44
CA TRP A 79 -11.59 13.84 -7.13
C TRP A 79 -10.66 14.30 -6.01
N HIS A 80 -9.35 14.40 -6.27
CA HIS A 80 -8.39 14.97 -5.33
C HIS A 80 -8.71 16.43 -4.98
N ALA A 81 -8.98 17.27 -5.99
CA ALA A 81 -9.36 18.67 -5.78
C ALA A 81 -10.67 18.79 -4.99
N ARG A 82 -11.63 17.88 -5.24
CA ARG A 82 -12.90 17.82 -4.50
C ARG A 82 -12.68 17.43 -3.04
N GLN A 83 -11.84 16.43 -2.81
CA GLN A 83 -11.44 16.01 -1.46
C GLN A 83 -10.78 17.18 -0.71
N ARG A 84 -9.80 17.86 -1.33
CA ARG A 84 -9.15 19.03 -0.71
C ARG A 84 -10.13 20.12 -0.33
N THR A 85 -11.16 20.36 -1.15
CA THR A 85 -12.20 21.37 -0.86
C THR A 85 -13.11 20.96 0.30
N LYS A 86 -13.52 19.69 0.37
CA LYS A 86 -14.38 19.18 1.45
C LYS A 86 -13.64 18.97 2.78
N HIS A 87 -12.37 18.63 2.72
CA HIS A 87 -11.54 18.28 3.87
C HIS A 87 -10.58 19.41 4.27
N ARG A 88 -10.92 20.68 3.99
CA ARG A 88 -10.15 21.85 4.45
C ARG A 88 -10.11 21.96 5.98
N ASP A 89 -11.17 21.50 6.65
CA ASP A 89 -11.21 21.42 8.12
C ASP A 89 -10.31 20.25 8.60
N PRO A 90 -9.29 20.51 9.45
CA PRO A 90 -8.45 19.48 10.03
C PRO A 90 -9.19 18.38 10.80
N ASN A 91 -10.41 18.64 11.29
CA ASN A 91 -11.23 17.63 11.95
C ASN A 91 -11.90 16.68 10.94
N ILE A 92 -12.25 17.19 9.76
CA ILE A 92 -12.85 16.41 8.66
C ILE A 92 -11.76 15.70 7.85
N SER A 93 -10.55 16.26 7.73
CA SER A 93 -9.42 15.65 7.01
C SER A 93 -8.93 14.33 7.60
N TRP A 94 -9.17 14.13 8.90
CA TRP A 94 -8.91 12.88 9.60
C TRP A 94 -10.10 11.90 9.62
N SER A 95 -11.22 12.24 8.96
CA SER A 95 -12.30 11.26 8.78
C SER A 95 -11.74 10.01 8.13
N TRP A 96 -11.99 8.86 8.75
CA TRP A 96 -11.50 7.58 8.26
C TRP A 96 -12.22 7.19 6.96
N GLY A 97 -13.53 7.47 6.86
CA GLY A 97 -14.30 7.31 5.62
C GLY A 97 -14.13 8.54 4.72
N GLN A 98 -13.58 8.33 3.51
CA GLN A 98 -13.41 9.37 2.49
C GLN A 98 -13.79 8.82 1.11
N PRO A 99 -15.04 9.01 0.66
CA PRO A 99 -15.49 8.51 -0.64
C PRO A 99 -14.62 9.01 -1.81
N GLU A 100 -14.17 10.25 -1.76
CA GLU A 100 -13.32 10.84 -2.79
C GLU A 100 -11.96 10.15 -2.90
N ALA A 101 -11.43 9.61 -1.79
CA ALA A 101 -10.19 8.84 -1.82
C ALA A 101 -10.36 7.49 -2.51
N LEU A 102 -11.55 6.89 -2.44
CA LEU A 102 -11.88 5.64 -3.15
C LEU A 102 -11.86 5.87 -4.67
N GLU A 103 -12.48 6.95 -5.12
CA GLU A 103 -12.51 7.27 -6.54
C GLU A 103 -11.11 7.61 -7.06
N GLN A 104 -10.29 8.34 -6.28
CA GLN A 104 -8.91 8.58 -6.66
C GLN A 104 -8.09 7.29 -6.81
N ILE A 105 -8.13 6.40 -5.80
CA ILE A 105 -7.31 5.18 -5.83
C ILE A 105 -7.76 4.28 -6.98
N ARG A 106 -9.07 4.25 -7.25
CA ARG A 106 -9.67 3.54 -8.38
C ARG A 106 -9.07 3.96 -9.71
N PHE A 107 -9.17 5.24 -10.05
CA PHE A 107 -8.72 5.71 -11.37
C PHE A 107 -7.20 5.69 -11.49
N LEU A 108 -6.45 6.03 -10.43
CA LEU A 108 -4.99 5.93 -10.47
C LEU A 108 -4.52 4.49 -10.70
N ARG A 109 -5.12 3.51 -10.02
CA ARG A 109 -4.80 2.08 -10.25
C ARG A 109 -5.23 1.62 -11.63
N ARG A 110 -6.42 2.01 -12.10
CA ARG A 110 -6.89 1.70 -13.47
C ARG A 110 -5.89 2.22 -14.51
N ALA A 111 -5.41 3.45 -14.35
CA ALA A 111 -4.39 4.03 -15.20
C ALA A 111 -3.09 3.19 -15.21
N THR A 112 -2.53 2.88 -14.03
CA THR A 112 -1.26 2.12 -13.92
C THR A 112 -1.32 0.69 -14.46
N ARG A 113 -2.52 0.12 -14.58
CA ARG A 113 -2.74 -1.25 -15.07
C ARG A 113 -3.05 -1.30 -16.56
N HIS A 114 -3.36 -0.16 -17.16
CA HIS A 114 -3.72 -0.11 -18.57
C HIS A 114 -2.51 -0.56 -19.42
N PRO A 115 -2.68 -1.42 -20.44
CA PRO A 115 -1.57 -1.90 -21.27
C PRO A 115 -0.76 -0.76 -21.91
N ASP A 116 -1.42 0.32 -22.30
CA ASP A 116 -0.78 1.52 -22.88
C ASP A 116 -0.21 2.50 -21.84
N PHE A 117 -0.22 2.18 -20.55
CA PHE A 117 0.39 3.04 -19.52
C PHE A 117 1.87 3.29 -19.80
N GLU A 118 2.61 2.26 -20.23
CA GLU A 118 4.03 2.36 -20.59
C GLU A 118 4.28 3.20 -21.85
N ASN A 119 3.22 3.50 -22.61
CA ASN A 119 3.28 4.37 -23.80
C ASN A 119 3.00 5.85 -23.47
N LEU A 120 2.55 6.17 -22.24
CA LEU A 120 2.42 7.57 -21.79
C LEU A 120 3.78 8.26 -21.73
N ASP A 121 3.79 9.59 -21.85
CA ASP A 121 4.99 10.36 -21.63
C ASP A 121 5.54 10.15 -20.20
N ALA A 122 6.87 10.24 -20.06
CA ALA A 122 7.55 9.93 -18.81
C ALA A 122 7.07 10.81 -17.64
N VAL A 123 6.73 12.07 -17.91
CA VAL A 123 6.22 13.01 -16.90
C VAL A 123 4.86 12.54 -16.40
N ARG A 124 3.92 12.19 -17.29
CA ARG A 124 2.59 11.70 -16.92
C ARG A 124 2.67 10.41 -16.11
N ARG A 125 3.53 9.46 -16.49
CA ARG A 125 3.75 8.25 -15.69
C ARG A 125 4.27 8.58 -14.28
N ALA A 126 5.26 9.47 -14.18
CA ALA A 126 5.79 9.91 -12.90
C ALA A 126 4.72 10.61 -12.03
N GLN A 127 3.84 11.42 -12.64
CA GLN A 127 2.71 12.06 -11.96
C GLN A 127 1.69 11.05 -11.44
N ILE A 128 1.29 10.07 -12.25
CA ILE A 128 0.31 9.05 -11.83
C ILE A 128 0.87 8.27 -10.63
N PHE A 129 2.13 7.83 -10.70
CA PHE A 129 2.76 7.14 -9.58
C PHE A 129 2.90 8.03 -8.34
N THR A 130 3.26 9.30 -8.51
CA THR A 130 3.36 10.26 -7.39
C THR A 130 2.02 10.52 -6.74
N ASN A 131 0.95 10.69 -7.52
CA ASN A 131 -0.39 10.91 -7.00
C ASN A 131 -0.91 9.68 -6.26
N LEU A 132 -0.65 8.48 -6.78
CA LEU A 132 -1.01 7.24 -6.10
C LEU A 132 -0.25 7.08 -4.77
N ALA A 133 1.05 7.39 -4.76
CA ALA A 133 1.86 7.36 -3.56
C ALA A 133 1.38 8.38 -2.51
N ASN A 134 1.11 9.62 -2.92
CA ASN A 134 0.60 10.68 -2.04
C ASN A 134 -0.74 10.30 -1.43
N LEU A 135 -1.64 9.72 -2.23
CA LEU A 135 -2.92 9.22 -1.75
C LEU A 135 -2.71 8.11 -0.72
N LEU A 136 -1.93 7.07 -1.05
CA LEU A 136 -1.63 5.97 -0.12
C LEU A 136 -1.02 6.49 1.19
N ASN A 137 -0.05 7.41 1.13
CA ASN A 137 0.55 8.04 2.30
C ASN A 137 -0.50 8.77 3.15
N SER A 138 -1.37 9.57 2.53
CA SER A 138 -2.45 10.28 3.25
C SER A 138 -3.44 9.33 3.93
N LEU A 139 -3.61 8.12 3.39
CA LEU A 139 -4.47 7.08 3.94
C LEU A 139 -3.78 6.24 5.04
N GLY A 140 -2.51 6.48 5.36
CA GLY A 140 -1.74 5.66 6.31
C GLY A 140 -1.04 4.45 5.68
N ARG A 141 -1.15 4.27 4.37
CA ARG A 141 -0.57 3.18 3.59
C ARG A 141 0.87 3.51 3.15
N PHE A 142 1.72 3.91 4.11
CA PHE A 142 3.06 4.44 3.82
C PHE A 142 4.05 3.39 3.30
N VAL A 143 4.00 2.15 3.83
CA VAL A 143 4.77 1.01 3.28
C VAL A 143 4.48 0.80 1.78
N GLU A 144 3.23 0.89 1.31
CA GLU A 144 2.94 0.78 -0.13
C GLU A 144 3.18 2.08 -0.91
N ALA A 145 3.15 3.25 -0.26
CA ALA A 145 3.45 4.54 -0.90
C ALA A 145 4.91 4.63 -1.36
N VAL A 146 5.87 4.14 -0.56
CA VAL A 146 7.31 4.23 -0.86
C VAL A 146 7.67 3.60 -2.22
N PRO A 147 7.26 2.36 -2.55
CA PRO A 147 7.47 1.79 -3.88
C PRO A 147 6.85 2.60 -5.02
N MET A 148 5.73 3.29 -4.80
CA MET A 148 5.09 4.09 -5.85
C MET A 148 5.90 5.35 -6.16
N TRP A 149 6.39 6.08 -5.15
CA TRP A 149 7.34 7.17 -5.38
C TRP A 149 8.63 6.67 -6.02
N SER A 150 9.17 5.52 -5.58
CA SER A 150 10.36 4.92 -6.20
C SER A 150 10.13 4.55 -7.67
N ARG A 151 8.93 4.11 -8.06
CA ARG A 151 8.57 3.92 -9.48
C ARG A 151 8.53 5.25 -10.23
N ALA A 152 7.95 6.31 -9.67
CA ALA A 152 7.98 7.63 -10.29
C ALA A 152 9.42 8.10 -10.56
N LEU A 153 10.32 7.88 -9.60
CA LEU A 153 11.73 8.27 -9.68
C LEU A 153 12.56 7.34 -10.58
N SER A 154 12.13 6.09 -10.77
CA SER A 154 12.73 5.23 -11.80
C SER A 154 12.41 5.69 -13.22
N VAL A 155 11.25 6.35 -13.42
CA VAL A 155 10.84 6.93 -14.71
C VAL A 155 11.51 8.29 -14.94
N ASN A 156 11.51 9.15 -13.93
CA ASN A 156 12.18 10.45 -13.96
C ASN A 156 12.92 10.68 -12.62
N PRO A 157 14.24 10.42 -12.56
CA PRO A 157 15.02 10.54 -11.32
C PRO A 157 15.07 11.94 -10.72
N ARG A 158 14.78 12.98 -11.52
CA ARG A 158 14.80 14.38 -11.08
C ARG A 158 13.41 14.94 -10.83
N PHE A 159 12.35 14.11 -10.87
CA PHE A 159 10.99 14.60 -10.72
C PHE A 159 10.77 15.18 -9.31
N GLY A 160 10.79 16.52 -9.22
CA GLY A 160 10.83 17.26 -7.96
C GLY A 160 9.65 16.97 -7.05
N MET A 161 8.46 16.80 -7.64
CA MET A 161 7.26 16.42 -6.90
C MET A 161 7.37 15.03 -6.24
N ALA A 162 7.96 14.03 -6.92
CA ALA A 162 8.16 12.72 -6.31
C ALA A 162 9.25 12.75 -5.22
N LEU A 163 10.37 13.43 -5.48
CA LEU A 163 11.47 13.59 -4.52
C LEU A 163 10.95 14.26 -3.24
N GLY A 164 10.30 15.41 -3.37
CA GLY A 164 9.77 16.17 -2.24
C GLY A 164 8.77 15.37 -1.43
N ASN A 165 7.76 14.77 -2.09
CA ASN A 165 6.73 13.99 -1.39
C ASN A 165 7.28 12.72 -0.74
N ARG A 166 8.22 12.00 -1.39
CA ARG A 166 8.88 10.84 -0.78
C ARG A 166 9.70 11.26 0.43
N GLY A 167 10.45 12.35 0.34
CA GLY A 167 11.18 12.90 1.48
C GLY A 167 10.29 13.28 2.66
N LEU A 168 9.14 13.95 2.40
CA LEU A 168 8.14 14.25 3.43
C LEU A 168 7.57 12.95 4.07
N GLY A 169 7.17 11.99 3.25
CA GLY A 169 6.61 10.71 3.69
C GLY A 169 7.61 9.84 4.47
N LEU A 170 8.88 9.78 4.05
CA LEU A 170 9.95 9.08 4.76
C LEU A 170 10.25 9.74 6.11
N SER A 171 10.22 11.07 6.19
CA SER A 171 10.37 11.77 7.47
C SER A 171 9.21 11.51 8.43
N GLU A 172 7.99 11.35 7.90
CA GLU A 172 6.82 10.98 8.68
C GLU A 172 6.89 9.52 9.14
N TYR A 173 7.28 8.60 8.26
CA TYR A 173 7.45 7.18 8.58
C TYR A 173 8.56 6.98 9.62
N GLY A 174 9.75 7.56 9.41
CA GLY A 174 10.87 7.47 10.37
C GLY A 174 10.47 7.88 11.78
N ARG A 175 9.78 9.02 11.93
CA ARG A 175 9.30 9.52 13.24
C ARG A 175 8.24 8.66 13.92
N ARG A 176 7.69 7.64 13.24
CA ARG A 176 6.78 6.65 13.85
C ARG A 176 7.51 5.41 14.32
N LEU A 177 8.76 5.21 13.93
CA LEU A 177 9.55 4.08 14.39
C LEU A 177 9.87 4.25 15.88
N TYR A 178 9.91 3.14 16.60
CA TYR A 178 10.29 3.11 18.02
C TYR A 178 11.80 2.84 18.21
N ASP A 179 12.56 2.69 17.12
CA ASP A 179 14.01 2.51 17.12
C ASP A 179 14.67 3.80 16.61
N ASP A 180 15.49 4.42 17.45
CA ASP A 180 16.12 5.71 17.15
C ASP A 180 17.13 5.59 16.00
N GLY A 181 17.88 4.48 15.92
CA GLY A 181 18.84 4.25 14.84
C GLY A 181 18.14 4.14 13.48
N HIS A 182 17.04 3.39 13.40
CA HIS A 182 16.22 3.35 12.19
C HIS A 182 15.59 4.71 11.88
N THR A 183 15.14 5.44 12.90
CA THR A 183 14.60 6.80 12.74
C THR A 183 15.62 7.70 12.05
N ASP A 184 16.88 7.71 12.53
CA ASP A 184 17.97 8.50 11.96
C ASP A 184 18.24 8.14 10.49
N VAL A 185 18.24 6.84 10.16
CA VAL A 185 18.41 6.38 8.77
C VAL A 185 17.27 6.88 7.87
N PHE A 186 16.02 6.75 8.31
CA PHE A 186 14.88 7.27 7.56
C PHE A 186 14.93 8.79 7.38
N LEU A 187 15.32 9.52 8.42
CA LEU A 187 15.48 10.98 8.38
C LEU A 187 16.62 11.39 7.43
N LEU A 188 17.73 10.65 7.39
CA LEU A 188 18.81 10.89 6.43
C LEU A 188 18.36 10.67 4.98
N PHE A 189 17.66 9.57 4.69
CA PHE A 189 17.12 9.32 3.34
C PHE A 189 16.09 10.39 2.94
N ALA A 190 15.21 10.78 3.87
CA ALA A 190 14.29 11.89 3.67
C ALA A 190 15.03 13.19 3.35
N HIS A 191 16.09 13.52 4.09
CA HIS A 191 16.90 14.71 3.88
C HIS A 191 17.54 14.75 2.49
N LYS A 192 18.09 13.61 2.02
CA LYS A 192 18.65 13.48 0.68
C LYS A 192 17.62 13.76 -0.42
N ASP A 193 16.43 13.18 -0.30
CA ASP A 193 15.34 13.41 -1.25
C ASP A 193 14.89 14.88 -1.25
N LEU A 194 14.79 15.51 -0.08
CA LEU A 194 14.40 16.91 0.05
C LEU A 194 15.45 17.86 -0.54
N ILE A 195 16.75 17.59 -0.35
CA ILE A 195 17.83 18.33 -1.01
C ILE A 195 17.71 18.19 -2.54
N ALA A 196 17.51 16.97 -3.03
CA ALA A 196 17.35 16.73 -4.45
C ALA A 196 16.13 17.47 -5.03
N ALA A 197 15.02 17.54 -4.29
CA ALA A 197 13.82 18.29 -4.67
C ALA A 197 14.02 19.81 -4.71
N LEU A 198 14.95 20.33 -3.91
CA LEU A 198 15.31 21.76 -3.84
C LEU A 198 16.40 22.16 -4.82
N SER A 199 17.05 21.18 -5.46
CA SER A 199 18.09 21.43 -6.46
C SER A 199 17.55 22.22 -7.64
N PRO A 200 18.34 23.13 -8.25
CA PRO A 200 18.00 23.77 -9.53
C PRO A 200 17.74 22.78 -10.67
N ASP A 201 18.29 21.56 -10.57
CA ASP A 201 18.13 20.49 -11.55
C ASP A 201 16.82 19.70 -11.39
N ALA A 202 16.04 19.97 -10.35
CA ALA A 202 14.77 19.30 -10.09
C ALA A 202 13.73 19.68 -11.17
N ASP A 203 13.13 18.67 -11.77
CA ASP A 203 12.12 18.79 -12.80
C ASP A 203 10.72 18.84 -12.18
N TYR A 204 10.09 20.01 -12.23
CA TYR A 204 8.70 20.23 -11.81
C TYR A 204 7.73 20.28 -12.99
N ALA A 205 8.16 19.95 -14.21
CA ALA A 205 7.32 19.85 -15.40
C ALA A 205 6.41 21.07 -15.66
N GLY A 206 6.88 22.28 -15.33
CA GLY A 206 6.14 23.53 -15.50
C GLY A 206 5.04 23.80 -14.47
N TYR A 207 4.90 22.98 -13.43
CA TYR A 207 3.97 23.23 -12.33
C TYR A 207 4.50 24.31 -11.37
N PRO A 208 3.62 25.11 -10.75
CA PRO A 208 4.01 25.99 -9.65
C PRO A 208 4.65 25.17 -8.53
N ASP A 209 5.91 25.46 -8.23
CA ASP A 209 6.74 24.68 -7.32
C ASP A 209 7.15 25.43 -6.06
N ASP A 210 6.82 26.74 -5.95
CA ASP A 210 7.15 27.56 -4.80
C ASP A 210 6.64 26.99 -3.47
N ASP A 211 5.36 26.61 -3.40
CA ASP A 211 4.76 26.02 -2.20
C ASP A 211 5.36 24.65 -1.87
N ALA A 212 5.60 23.83 -2.91
CA ALA A 212 6.19 22.50 -2.76
C ALA A 212 7.64 22.60 -2.25
N LYS A 213 8.44 23.49 -2.84
CA LYS A 213 9.81 23.79 -2.41
C LYS A 213 9.83 24.42 -1.02
N ALA A 214 8.89 25.29 -0.68
CA ALA A 214 8.80 25.85 0.67
C ALA A 214 8.53 24.74 1.72
N ALA A 215 7.61 23.82 1.43
CA ALA A 215 7.36 22.66 2.29
C ALA A 215 8.59 21.76 2.42
N CYS A 216 9.30 21.52 1.31
CA CYS A 216 10.54 20.74 1.31
C CYS A 216 11.63 21.40 2.16
N ALA A 217 11.88 22.69 1.96
CA ALA A 217 12.88 23.46 2.71
C ALA A 217 12.55 23.53 4.21
N HIS A 218 11.26 23.68 4.56
CA HIS A 218 10.83 23.63 5.95
C HIS A 218 11.12 22.26 6.58
N ARG A 219 10.79 21.16 5.89
CA ARG A 219 11.07 19.82 6.41
C ARG A 219 12.56 19.53 6.48
N GLN A 220 13.35 19.90 5.47
CA GLN A 220 14.80 19.75 5.46
C GLN A 220 15.42 20.39 6.72
N LYS A 221 15.11 21.66 6.98
CA LYS A 221 15.59 22.37 8.17
C LYS A 221 15.11 21.76 9.47
N HIS A 222 13.92 21.15 9.49
CA HIS A 222 13.43 20.44 10.67
C HIS A 222 14.27 19.18 10.93
N ILE A 223 14.60 18.41 9.89
CA ILE A 223 15.46 17.22 10.02
C ILE A 223 16.86 17.60 10.52
N GLU A 224 17.45 18.66 9.98
CA GLU A 224 18.78 19.17 10.39
C GLU A 224 18.83 19.64 11.86
N ARG A 225 17.68 19.85 12.51
CA ARG A 225 17.58 20.14 13.95
C ARG A 225 17.43 18.89 14.81
N LEU A 226 16.97 17.79 14.21
CA LEU A 226 16.74 16.52 14.91
C LEU A 226 18.02 15.67 14.91
N ILE A 227 18.74 15.64 13.78
CA ILE A 227 19.90 14.78 13.59
C ILE A 227 21.06 15.55 12.94
N ASP A 228 22.29 15.12 13.24
CA ASP A 228 23.47 15.50 12.45
C ASP A 228 23.57 14.57 11.23
N CYS A 229 22.98 14.99 10.11
CA CYS A 229 22.95 14.20 8.88
C CYS A 229 24.35 13.76 8.42
N ALA A 230 25.37 14.61 8.58
CA ALA A 230 26.73 14.30 8.13
C ALA A 230 27.39 13.25 9.03
N ALA A 231 27.17 13.32 10.34
CA ALA A 231 27.65 12.31 11.28
C ALA A 231 26.96 10.96 11.06
N VAL A 232 25.63 10.94 10.87
CA VAL A 232 24.86 9.71 10.58
C VAL A 232 25.32 9.11 9.25
N GLU A 233 25.46 9.90 8.19
CA GLU A 233 25.90 9.40 6.89
C GLU A 233 27.31 8.79 6.95
N LYS A 234 28.21 9.38 7.73
CA LYS A 234 29.58 8.87 7.88
C LYS A 234 29.64 7.54 8.63
N SER A 235 28.76 7.30 9.60
CA SER A 235 28.73 6.07 10.40
C SER A 235 27.84 4.97 9.80
N LEU A 236 26.90 5.35 8.93
CA LEU A 236 25.94 4.43 8.34
C LEU A 236 26.57 3.58 7.24
N HIS A 237 26.64 2.28 7.49
CA HIS A 237 26.87 1.28 6.46
C HIS A 237 25.53 0.63 6.12
N MET A 238 24.98 0.90 4.93
CA MET A 238 23.75 0.21 4.48
C MET A 238 24.05 -1.21 4.00
N ASP A 239 25.27 -1.43 3.51
CA ASP A 239 25.71 -2.67 2.91
C ASP A 239 26.97 -3.23 3.57
N GLY A 240 27.26 -4.52 3.34
CA GLY A 240 28.39 -5.24 3.92
C GLY A 240 28.02 -6.22 5.05
N TYR A 241 26.71 -6.42 5.30
CA TYR A 241 26.22 -7.40 6.26
C TYR A 241 26.09 -8.77 5.60
N SER A 242 26.36 -9.84 6.37
CA SER A 242 26.25 -11.21 5.87
C SER A 242 24.79 -11.53 5.49
N LEU A 243 24.63 -12.21 4.36
CA LEU A 243 23.34 -12.76 3.92
C LEU A 243 23.17 -14.24 4.26
N GLY A 244 24.05 -14.77 5.11
CA GLY A 244 24.07 -16.18 5.50
C GLY A 244 25.35 -16.90 5.10
N ASP A 245 25.52 -18.09 5.66
CA ASP A 245 26.76 -18.86 5.55
C ASP A 245 26.74 -19.84 4.36
N SER A 246 25.55 -20.15 3.85
CA SER A 246 25.36 -21.06 2.71
C SER A 246 24.87 -20.34 1.45
N PRO A 247 25.19 -20.84 0.23
CA PRO A 247 24.64 -20.28 -1.00
C PRO A 247 23.11 -20.28 -1.04
N GLU A 248 22.47 -21.31 -0.46
CA GLU A 248 21.03 -21.44 -0.38
C GLU A 248 20.40 -20.34 0.48
N GLU A 249 20.95 -20.10 1.67
CA GLU A 249 20.51 -19.02 2.55
C GLU A 249 20.73 -17.65 1.91
N GLN A 250 21.88 -17.41 1.29
CA GLN A 250 22.16 -16.15 0.62
C GLN A 250 21.22 -15.90 -0.57
N ASN A 251 20.89 -16.92 -1.35
CA ASN A 251 19.91 -16.82 -2.44
C ASN A 251 18.53 -16.45 -1.89
N TYR A 252 18.10 -17.12 -0.82
CA TYR A 252 16.84 -16.80 -0.14
C TYR A 252 16.83 -15.36 0.38
N ARG A 253 17.83 -14.93 1.15
CA ARG A 253 17.86 -13.57 1.71
C ARG A 253 17.93 -12.50 0.62
N ARG A 254 18.65 -12.73 -0.50
CA ARG A 254 18.63 -11.84 -1.67
C ARG A 254 17.24 -11.74 -2.28
N TRP A 255 16.58 -12.87 -2.51
CA TRP A 255 15.21 -12.89 -3.04
C TRP A 255 14.22 -12.16 -2.11
N VAL A 256 14.36 -12.32 -0.80
CA VAL A 256 13.54 -11.62 0.21
C VAL A 256 13.80 -10.11 0.16
N LEU A 257 15.06 -9.66 0.06
CA LEU A 257 15.43 -8.24 -0.07
C LEU A 257 14.85 -7.61 -1.34
N ASP A 258 15.04 -8.27 -2.49
CA ASP A 258 14.58 -7.79 -3.79
C ASP A 258 13.05 -7.66 -3.85
N ASN A 259 12.34 -8.51 -3.11
CA ASN A 259 10.90 -8.45 -2.98
C ASN A 259 10.39 -7.57 -1.83
N GLY A 260 11.25 -7.00 -0.99
CA GLY A 260 10.84 -6.16 0.14
C GLY A 260 10.06 -6.93 1.22
N LEU A 261 10.51 -8.14 1.54
CA LEU A 261 9.76 -9.10 2.38
C LEU A 261 10.34 -9.31 3.78
N PHE A 262 11.43 -8.64 4.18
CA PHE A 262 11.89 -8.68 5.57
C PHE A 262 10.98 -7.82 6.47
N LEU A 263 10.59 -8.32 7.64
CA LEU A 263 10.00 -7.52 8.72
C LEU A 263 11.08 -6.64 9.35
N ASN A 264 11.54 -5.67 8.56
CA ASN A 264 12.47 -4.63 8.90
C ASN A 264 12.11 -3.39 8.06
N PRO A 265 11.77 -2.24 8.68
CA PRO A 265 11.46 -1.00 7.98
C PRO A 265 12.57 -0.53 7.04
N LEU A 266 13.84 -0.81 7.35
CA LEU A 266 14.96 -0.41 6.48
C LEU A 266 14.91 -1.08 5.09
N ASN A 267 14.20 -2.21 4.96
CA ASN A 267 13.99 -2.84 3.65
C ASN A 267 13.07 -1.98 2.74
N ASP A 268 12.30 -1.03 3.31
CA ASP A 268 11.51 -0.08 2.53
C ASP A 268 12.38 1.03 1.89
N LEU A 269 13.62 1.23 2.37
CA LEU A 269 14.58 2.19 1.81
C LEU A 269 15.39 1.61 0.64
N GLY A 270 15.35 0.29 0.44
CA GLY A 270 16.04 -0.39 -0.64
C GLY A 270 16.42 -1.83 -0.29
N ARG A 271 17.11 -2.48 -1.23
CA ARG A 271 17.62 -3.85 -1.11
C ARG A 271 18.98 -3.93 -0.41
N HIS A 272 19.09 -3.24 0.72
CA HIS A 272 20.33 -3.09 1.47
C HIS A 272 20.52 -4.24 2.47
N SER A 273 21.73 -4.81 2.54
CA SER A 273 22.00 -6.00 3.36
C SER A 273 21.81 -5.79 4.88
N ILE A 274 21.88 -4.55 5.38
CA ILE A 274 21.54 -4.22 6.78
C ILE A 274 20.11 -4.65 7.16
N SER A 275 19.20 -4.71 6.18
CA SER A 275 17.80 -5.04 6.38
C SER A 275 17.47 -6.53 6.24
N ALA A 276 18.49 -7.39 6.06
CA ALA A 276 18.32 -8.82 5.81
C ALA A 276 18.01 -9.67 7.06
N ASN A 277 17.06 -9.21 7.88
CA ASN A 277 16.64 -9.80 9.16
C ASN A 277 15.20 -9.36 9.54
N ASP A 278 14.52 -10.14 10.38
CA ASP A 278 13.12 -9.89 10.81
C ASP A 278 13.02 -9.32 12.24
N ILE A 279 13.68 -8.18 12.47
CA ILE A 279 13.82 -7.58 13.81
C ILE A 279 12.57 -6.84 14.31
N PHE A 280 11.62 -6.53 13.43
CA PHE A 280 10.46 -5.71 13.79
C PHE A 280 9.54 -6.43 14.79
N GLY A 281 9.14 -5.74 15.85
CA GLY A 281 8.48 -6.27 17.05
C GLY A 281 7.33 -5.37 17.50
N LEU A 282 6.83 -5.57 18.72
CA LEU A 282 5.95 -4.62 19.37
C LEU A 282 6.76 -3.53 20.10
N PRO A 283 6.23 -2.31 20.22
CA PRO A 283 6.83 -1.28 21.07
C PRO A 283 6.70 -1.65 22.56
N SER A 284 7.39 -0.92 23.43
CA SER A 284 7.12 -0.97 24.87
C SER A 284 5.68 -0.52 25.18
N PHE A 285 5.00 -1.23 26.08
CA PHE A 285 3.65 -0.90 26.53
C PHE A 285 3.47 -1.25 28.00
N THR A 286 2.45 -0.64 28.63
CA THR A 286 2.14 -0.89 30.05
C THR A 286 0.95 -1.84 30.18
N THR A 287 1.12 -2.88 30.99
CA THR A 287 0.05 -3.81 31.38
C THR A 287 0.05 -4.06 32.89
N LYS A 288 -0.93 -4.80 33.40
CA LYS A 288 -0.98 -5.22 34.80
C LYS A 288 0.09 -6.27 35.10
N ILE A 289 0.60 -6.28 36.33
CA ILE A 289 1.68 -7.18 36.75
C ILE A 289 1.30 -8.67 36.68
N ASP A 290 0.01 -8.99 36.83
CA ASP A 290 -0.54 -10.34 36.76
C ASP A 290 -0.98 -10.74 35.35
N GLU A 291 -0.85 -9.84 34.37
CA GLU A 291 -1.16 -10.13 32.97
C GLU A 291 0.07 -10.76 32.30
N PRO A 292 -0.03 -12.01 31.81
CA PRO A 292 1.06 -12.60 31.02
C PRO A 292 1.27 -11.79 29.74
N PRO A 293 2.45 -11.89 29.08
CA PRO A 293 2.77 -11.12 27.86
C PRO A 293 2.02 -11.67 26.62
N THR A 294 0.70 -11.72 26.67
CA THR A 294 -0.20 -12.35 25.69
C THR A 294 -0.11 -11.69 24.32
N LEU A 295 -0.14 -10.36 24.25
CA LEU A 295 -0.01 -9.61 23.00
C LEU A 295 1.34 -9.88 22.32
N ILE A 296 2.42 -9.97 23.11
CA ILE A 296 3.76 -10.30 22.62
C ILE A 296 3.77 -11.74 22.08
N GLY A 297 3.19 -12.69 22.82
CA GLY A 297 3.07 -14.08 22.37
C GLY A 297 2.31 -14.21 21.05
N LEU A 298 1.17 -13.53 20.93
CA LEU A 298 0.37 -13.52 19.69
C LEU A 298 1.13 -12.87 18.53
N PHE A 299 1.83 -11.75 18.77
CA PHE A 299 2.64 -11.11 17.74
C PHE A 299 3.81 -12.00 17.28
N ASN A 300 4.49 -12.67 18.22
CA ASN A 300 5.54 -13.63 17.90
C ASN A 300 5.03 -14.78 17.02
N GLN A 301 3.85 -15.32 17.32
CA GLN A 301 3.21 -16.31 16.47
C GLN A 301 2.96 -15.76 15.05
N MET A 302 2.33 -14.59 14.93
CA MET A 302 2.05 -13.98 13.63
C MET A 302 3.33 -13.71 12.82
N LYS A 303 4.41 -13.27 13.49
CA LYS A 303 5.73 -13.10 12.85
C LYS A 303 6.26 -14.42 12.30
N GLN A 304 6.22 -15.49 13.10
CA GLN A 304 6.74 -16.78 12.68
C GLN A 304 5.93 -17.36 11.52
N GLU A 305 4.59 -17.26 11.58
CA GLU A 305 3.70 -17.66 10.49
C GLU A 305 3.98 -16.89 9.19
N TYR A 306 4.20 -15.57 9.27
CA TYR A 306 4.61 -14.76 8.14
C TYR A 306 5.94 -15.24 7.53
N ILE A 307 6.94 -15.49 8.36
CA ILE A 307 8.26 -15.99 7.93
C ILE A 307 8.12 -17.37 7.26
N SER A 308 7.32 -18.27 7.83
CA SER A 308 7.04 -19.58 7.24
C SER A 308 6.32 -19.47 5.89
N ALA A 309 5.31 -18.60 5.78
CA ALA A 309 4.62 -18.36 4.52
C ALA A 309 5.56 -17.81 3.44
N ARG A 310 6.44 -16.88 3.81
CA ARG A 310 7.47 -16.32 2.93
C ARG A 310 8.43 -17.39 2.42
N TRP A 311 8.92 -18.25 3.31
CA TRP A 311 9.80 -19.37 2.94
C TRP A 311 9.10 -20.36 2.00
N MET A 312 7.85 -20.74 2.30
CA MET A 312 7.07 -21.62 1.42
C MET A 312 6.84 -21.01 0.03
N LEU A 313 6.63 -19.70 -0.07
CA LEU A 313 6.54 -19.04 -1.37
C LEU A 313 7.87 -19.14 -2.13
N TYR A 314 8.99 -18.80 -1.49
CA TYR A 314 10.32 -18.90 -2.10
C TYR A 314 10.57 -20.31 -2.66
N GLU A 315 10.40 -21.35 -1.83
CA GLU A 315 10.59 -22.72 -2.28
C GLU A 315 9.61 -23.16 -3.38
N GLY A 316 8.36 -22.67 -3.34
CA GLY A 316 7.36 -23.01 -4.34
C GLY A 316 7.59 -22.34 -5.71
N VAL A 317 8.32 -21.22 -5.73
CA VAL A 317 8.63 -20.45 -6.94
C VAL A 317 9.97 -20.85 -7.54
N GLU A 318 11.00 -21.05 -6.71
CA GLU A 318 12.37 -21.29 -7.19
C GLU A 318 12.67 -22.76 -7.54
N VAL A 319 11.85 -23.71 -7.06
CA VAL A 319 12.07 -25.14 -7.33
C VAL A 319 11.35 -25.57 -8.61
N ASP A 320 12.16 -25.84 -9.64
CA ASP A 320 11.68 -26.34 -10.95
C ASP A 320 11.81 -27.86 -11.12
N THR A 321 12.25 -28.57 -10.08
CA THR A 321 12.38 -30.04 -10.10
C THR A 321 11.31 -30.70 -9.24
N PRO A 322 10.75 -31.86 -9.65
CA PRO A 322 9.79 -32.58 -8.83
C PRO A 322 10.39 -32.96 -7.47
N HIS A 323 9.65 -32.66 -6.40
CA HIS A 323 10.07 -33.05 -5.07
C HIS A 323 10.03 -34.58 -4.94
N PHE A 324 10.87 -35.18 -4.10
CA PHE A 324 10.88 -36.65 -3.95
C PHE A 324 9.52 -37.20 -3.46
N ALA A 325 8.74 -36.39 -2.74
CA ALA A 325 7.39 -36.73 -2.29
C ALA A 325 6.35 -36.75 -3.42
N ASP A 326 6.63 -36.11 -4.56
CA ASP A 326 5.76 -36.18 -5.75
C ASP A 326 5.97 -37.51 -6.52
N ARG A 327 7.04 -38.25 -6.23
CA ARG A 327 7.38 -39.49 -6.95
C ARG A 327 6.40 -40.61 -6.58
N GLY A 328 5.80 -41.22 -7.60
CA GLY A 328 4.85 -42.33 -7.43
C GLY A 328 3.44 -41.90 -7.00
N VAL A 329 3.15 -40.59 -6.93
CA VAL A 329 1.78 -40.10 -6.73
C VAL A 329 0.98 -40.34 -8.00
N THR A 330 -0.04 -41.19 -7.91
CA THR A 330 -0.88 -41.54 -9.08
C THR A 330 -1.95 -40.47 -9.28
N LEU A 331 -1.75 -39.59 -10.26
CA LEU A 331 -2.67 -38.53 -10.64
C LEU A 331 -3.13 -38.74 -12.09
N PRO A 332 -4.42 -39.07 -12.33
CA PRO A 332 -4.95 -39.12 -13.69
C PRO A 332 -4.84 -37.74 -14.36
N ASN A 333 -4.32 -37.71 -15.58
CA ASN A 333 -4.24 -36.48 -16.35
C ASN A 333 -5.64 -36.03 -16.75
N THR A 334 -6.04 -34.84 -16.30
CA THR A 334 -7.35 -34.24 -16.61
C THR A 334 -7.39 -33.53 -17.97
N LEU A 335 -6.30 -33.63 -18.75
CA LEU A 335 -6.12 -33.13 -20.13
C LEU A 335 -6.24 -31.61 -20.30
N ASP A 336 -6.11 -30.86 -19.20
CA ASP A 336 -6.17 -29.41 -19.16
C ASP A 336 -4.94 -28.78 -18.49
N TYR A 337 -3.81 -29.49 -18.48
CA TYR A 337 -2.50 -29.01 -18.02
C TYR A 337 -2.46 -28.47 -16.56
N PRO A 338 -3.03 -29.18 -15.56
CA PRO A 338 -2.88 -28.77 -14.17
C PRO A 338 -1.45 -29.01 -13.68
N SER A 339 -0.99 -28.13 -12.81
CA SER A 339 0.26 -28.29 -12.07
C SER A 339 -0.06 -28.86 -10.69
N TYR A 340 0.31 -30.13 -10.47
CA TYR A 340 0.25 -30.79 -9.17
C TYR A 340 1.67 -31.10 -8.72
N SER A 341 2.10 -30.43 -7.65
CA SER A 341 3.41 -30.64 -7.05
C SER A 341 3.45 -30.09 -5.63
N ILE A 342 4.40 -30.56 -4.83
CA ILE A 342 4.74 -29.94 -3.56
C ILE A 342 5.03 -28.43 -3.73
N ALA A 343 5.67 -28.02 -4.82
CA ALA A 343 5.95 -26.60 -5.08
C ALA A 343 4.67 -25.77 -5.18
N VAL A 344 3.66 -26.24 -5.94
CA VAL A 344 2.36 -25.56 -6.05
C VAL A 344 1.62 -25.54 -4.72
N GLU A 345 1.63 -26.65 -3.97
CA GLU A 345 0.96 -26.72 -2.66
C GLU A 345 1.65 -25.85 -1.60
N LYS A 346 2.97 -25.64 -1.68
CA LYS A 346 3.69 -24.66 -0.85
C LYS A 346 3.22 -23.23 -1.13
N VAL A 347 3.03 -22.85 -2.39
CA VAL A 347 2.48 -21.52 -2.72
C VAL A 347 1.04 -21.37 -2.24
N LYS A 348 0.20 -22.41 -2.38
CA LYS A 348 -1.16 -22.40 -1.81
C LYS A 348 -1.16 -22.27 -0.29
N ALA A 349 -0.24 -22.95 0.41
CA ALA A 349 -0.07 -22.81 1.85
C ALA A 349 0.42 -21.40 2.24
N ALA A 350 1.40 -20.86 1.53
CA ALA A 350 1.89 -19.49 1.73
C ALA A 350 0.76 -18.47 1.61
N PHE A 351 -0.09 -18.60 0.58
CA PHE A 351 -1.27 -17.74 0.40
C PHE A 351 -2.21 -17.81 1.61
N ARG A 352 -2.63 -19.02 2.02
CA ARG A 352 -3.56 -19.22 3.14
C ARG A 352 -3.01 -18.65 4.44
N ILE A 353 -1.74 -18.95 4.77
CA ILE A 353 -1.10 -18.46 5.98
C ILE A 353 -1.04 -16.94 5.96
N ALA A 354 -0.53 -16.33 4.88
CA ALA A 354 -0.43 -14.88 4.76
C ALA A 354 -1.79 -14.18 4.85
N TYR A 355 -2.83 -14.73 4.23
CA TYR A 355 -4.19 -14.19 4.30
C TYR A 355 -4.79 -14.33 5.72
N SER A 356 -4.51 -15.43 6.42
CA SER A 356 -5.02 -15.66 7.78
C SER A 356 -4.49 -14.64 8.80
N LEU A 357 -3.34 -14.01 8.52
CA LEU A 357 -2.75 -12.99 9.40
C LEU A 357 -3.67 -11.78 9.57
N PHE A 358 -4.49 -11.43 8.57
CA PHE A 358 -5.42 -10.30 8.67
C PHE A 358 -6.44 -10.49 9.81
N ASP A 359 -7.06 -11.67 9.91
CA ASP A 359 -8.02 -11.94 10.99
C ASP A 359 -7.32 -12.07 12.35
N LYS A 360 -6.06 -12.52 12.39
CA LYS A 360 -5.25 -12.52 13.62
C LYS A 360 -4.87 -11.10 14.08
N ILE A 361 -4.62 -10.18 13.15
CA ILE A 361 -4.48 -8.74 13.43
C ILE A 361 -5.79 -8.20 14.01
N ALA A 362 -6.94 -8.59 13.48
CA ALA A 362 -8.24 -8.20 14.04
C ALA A 362 -8.45 -8.75 15.46
N PHE A 363 -7.99 -9.98 15.72
CA PHE A 363 -8.01 -10.59 17.05
C PHE A 363 -7.13 -9.83 18.03
N PHE A 364 -5.92 -9.47 17.62
CA PHE A 364 -5.03 -8.61 18.40
C PHE A 364 -5.69 -7.27 18.72
N LEU A 365 -6.25 -6.58 17.71
CA LEU A 365 -6.91 -5.28 17.90
C LEU A 365 -8.12 -5.36 18.83
N ASN A 366 -8.90 -6.44 18.75
CA ASN A 366 -10.06 -6.65 19.61
C ASN A 366 -9.67 -6.66 21.10
N ASP A 367 -8.57 -7.34 21.43
CA ASP A 367 -8.04 -7.41 22.79
C ASP A 367 -7.38 -6.09 23.20
N TYR A 368 -6.41 -5.62 22.40
CA TYR A 368 -5.62 -4.42 22.69
C TYR A 368 -6.48 -3.16 22.86
N ALA A 369 -7.39 -2.90 21.91
CA ALA A 369 -8.29 -1.74 21.93
C ALA A 369 -9.59 -2.01 22.72
N LYS A 370 -9.72 -3.19 23.34
CA LYS A 370 -10.88 -3.59 24.16
C LYS A 370 -12.21 -3.41 23.42
N LEU A 371 -12.27 -3.86 22.17
CA LEU A 371 -13.43 -3.67 21.28
C LEU A 371 -14.62 -4.58 21.63
N ARG A 372 -14.39 -5.61 22.45
CA ARG A 372 -15.42 -6.53 23.01
C ARG A 372 -16.25 -7.25 21.95
N VAL A 373 -15.66 -7.53 20.79
CA VAL A 373 -16.26 -8.43 19.80
C VAL A 373 -16.09 -9.87 20.26
N SER A 374 -17.14 -10.68 20.09
CA SER A 374 -17.11 -12.10 20.44
C SER A 374 -16.02 -12.84 19.63
N PRO A 375 -15.20 -13.71 20.24
CA PRO A 375 -14.09 -14.39 19.57
C PRO A 375 -14.45 -15.12 18.27
N ARG A 376 -15.70 -15.60 18.15
CA ARG A 376 -16.19 -16.33 16.96
C ARG A 376 -16.60 -15.43 15.79
N GLN A 377 -16.56 -14.11 15.99
CA GLN A 377 -17.03 -13.12 15.02
C GLN A 377 -15.96 -12.08 14.71
N ILE A 378 -14.69 -12.35 15.04
CA ILE A 378 -13.62 -11.39 14.79
C ILE A 378 -13.13 -11.58 13.35
N TYR A 379 -13.37 -10.56 12.52
CA TYR A 379 -12.88 -10.51 11.15
C TYR A 379 -12.23 -9.17 10.87
N PHE A 380 -11.13 -9.18 10.13
CA PHE A 380 -10.43 -7.96 9.72
C PHE A 380 -11.33 -6.99 8.96
N LYS A 381 -12.23 -7.55 8.14
CA LYS A 381 -13.24 -6.79 7.39
C LYS A 381 -14.15 -5.94 8.28
N THR A 382 -14.61 -6.48 9.40
CA THR A 382 -15.73 -5.92 10.16
C THR A 382 -15.35 -5.30 11.50
N ILE A 383 -14.12 -5.54 11.98
CA ILE A 383 -13.66 -5.06 13.29
C ILE A 383 -13.72 -3.53 13.45
N TRP A 384 -13.68 -2.80 12.34
CA TRP A 384 -13.69 -1.33 12.29
C TRP A 384 -15.05 -0.68 12.52
N TYR A 385 -16.14 -1.41 12.31
CA TYR A 385 -17.49 -0.85 12.24
C TYR A 385 -18.31 -1.16 13.50
N ASP A 386 -19.17 -0.21 13.88
CA ASP A 386 -20.05 -0.40 15.04
C ASP A 386 -21.00 -1.58 14.79
N ASN A 387 -21.12 -2.45 15.80
CA ASN A 387 -21.83 -3.73 15.69
C ASN A 387 -21.46 -4.55 14.43
N GLN A 388 -20.24 -4.37 13.90
CA GLN A 388 -19.73 -5.06 12.72
C GLN A 388 -20.49 -4.76 11.41
N ASP A 389 -21.23 -3.66 11.36
CA ASP A 389 -22.01 -3.25 10.19
C ASP A 389 -21.52 -1.90 9.67
N TRP A 390 -21.01 -1.89 8.43
CA TRP A 390 -20.50 -0.68 7.78
C TRP A 390 -21.53 0.45 7.70
N LYS A 391 -22.83 0.11 7.65
CA LYS A 391 -23.92 1.10 7.62
C LYS A 391 -24.06 1.86 8.94
N ARG A 392 -23.55 1.30 10.04
CA ARG A 392 -23.55 1.95 11.36
C ARG A 392 -22.34 2.85 11.58
N GLY A 393 -21.44 2.95 10.60
CA GLY A 393 -20.26 3.78 10.65
C GLY A 393 -19.13 3.16 11.49
N ILE A 394 -18.06 3.93 11.63
CA ILE A 394 -16.83 3.51 12.28
C ILE A 394 -17.01 3.55 13.81
N ARG A 395 -16.44 2.56 14.50
CA ARG A 395 -16.49 2.46 15.96
C ARG A 395 -15.96 3.71 16.64
N LYS A 396 -16.56 4.07 17.77
CA LYS A 396 -16.16 5.24 18.58
C LYS A 396 -14.71 5.20 19.05
N GLU A 397 -14.16 3.99 19.25
CA GLU A 397 -12.78 3.76 19.65
C GLU A 397 -11.79 4.25 18.58
N PHE A 398 -12.21 4.30 17.31
CA PHE A 398 -11.39 4.75 16.19
C PHE A 398 -11.80 6.12 15.65
N LEU A 399 -13.05 6.54 15.81
CA LEU A 399 -13.64 7.71 15.13
C LEU A 399 -12.83 9.00 15.28
N ASN A 400 -12.26 9.24 16.47
CA ASN A 400 -11.45 10.43 16.76
C ASN A 400 -9.94 10.16 16.78
N SER A 401 -9.52 8.94 16.45
CA SER A 401 -8.12 8.56 16.47
C SER A 401 -7.37 9.19 15.29
N ARG A 402 -6.31 9.95 15.61
CA ARG A 402 -5.33 10.48 14.63
C ARG A 402 -4.13 9.54 14.47
N ASN A 403 -4.40 8.24 14.60
CA ASN A 403 -3.41 7.19 14.46
C ASN A 403 -3.23 6.81 13.00
N TRP A 404 -2.16 7.35 12.42
CA TRP A 404 -1.84 7.19 11.00
C TRP A 404 -1.63 5.72 10.58
N PRO A 405 -0.85 4.88 11.31
CA PRO A 405 -0.78 3.45 11.02
C PRO A 405 -2.11 2.69 11.15
N LEU A 406 -2.94 2.95 12.18
CA LEU A 406 -4.25 2.28 12.29
C LEU A 406 -5.21 2.69 11.17
N ARG A 407 -5.14 3.94 10.72
CA ARG A 407 -5.84 4.40 9.52
C ARG A 407 -5.36 3.62 8.28
N GLY A 408 -4.05 3.35 8.19
CA GLY A 408 -3.47 2.48 7.17
C GLY A 408 -4.07 1.06 7.19
N LEU A 409 -4.17 0.42 8.36
CA LEU A 409 -4.82 -0.88 8.51
C LEU A 409 -6.28 -0.88 8.07
N TYR A 410 -7.03 0.17 8.44
CA TYR A 410 -8.42 0.32 8.01
C TYR A 410 -8.53 0.39 6.48
N TRP A 411 -7.70 1.22 5.84
CA TRP A 411 -7.69 1.34 4.38
C TRP A 411 -7.19 0.08 3.68
N LEU A 412 -6.30 -0.70 4.31
CA LEU A 412 -5.90 -2.03 3.84
C LEU A 412 -7.08 -3.00 3.89
N SER A 413 -7.86 -3.00 4.98
CA SER A 413 -9.09 -3.79 5.08
C SER A 413 -10.10 -3.41 4.00
N ARG A 414 -10.29 -2.11 3.72
CA ARG A 414 -11.17 -1.68 2.63
C ARG A 414 -10.70 -2.19 1.28
N ASP A 415 -9.40 -2.07 0.99
CA ASP A 415 -8.77 -2.58 -0.23
C ASP A 415 -9.09 -4.06 -0.47
N LEU A 416 -9.02 -4.87 0.59
CA LEU A 416 -9.22 -6.31 0.50
C LEU A 416 -10.69 -6.73 0.35
N PHE A 417 -11.65 -5.94 0.86
CA PHE A 417 -13.01 -6.44 1.10
C PHE A 417 -14.17 -5.56 0.66
N ASP A 418 -13.90 -4.31 0.27
CA ASP A 418 -14.93 -3.37 -0.16
C ASP A 418 -15.37 -3.70 -1.59
N ALA A 419 -16.65 -4.00 -1.78
CA ALA A 419 -17.18 -4.43 -3.07
C ALA A 419 -17.06 -3.34 -4.15
N GLU A 420 -17.13 -2.06 -3.78
CA GLU A 420 -16.98 -0.96 -4.75
C GLU A 420 -15.53 -0.86 -5.22
N LEU A 421 -14.56 -1.01 -4.32
CA LEU A 421 -13.14 -1.10 -4.69
C LEU A 421 -12.82 -2.38 -5.47
N GLN A 422 -13.38 -3.52 -5.07
CA GLN A 422 -13.19 -4.80 -5.75
C GLN A 422 -13.77 -4.79 -7.18
N ALA A 423 -14.98 -4.26 -7.35
CA ALA A 423 -15.67 -4.25 -8.64
C ALA A 423 -15.07 -3.26 -9.64
N THR A 424 -14.31 -2.26 -9.18
CA THR A 424 -13.98 -1.12 -10.04
C THR A 424 -12.59 -0.52 -9.90
N ALA A 425 -11.92 -0.66 -8.75
CA ALA A 425 -10.59 -0.11 -8.45
C ALA A 425 -9.49 -1.17 -8.49
N GLU A 426 -9.83 -2.42 -8.19
CA GLU A 426 -8.87 -3.50 -8.03
C GLU A 426 -9.47 -4.88 -8.36
N PRO A 427 -9.49 -5.27 -9.65
CA PRO A 427 -9.84 -6.63 -10.07
C PRO A 427 -9.11 -7.72 -9.26
N ASP A 428 -7.87 -7.43 -8.86
CA ASP A 428 -7.04 -8.35 -8.08
C ASP A 428 -7.64 -8.64 -6.71
N ALA A 429 -8.25 -7.67 -6.01
CA ALA A 429 -8.78 -7.87 -4.66
C ALA A 429 -10.00 -8.81 -4.66
N GLN A 430 -10.86 -8.68 -5.68
CA GLN A 430 -11.97 -9.62 -5.89
C GLN A 430 -11.45 -11.03 -6.14
N GLU A 431 -10.43 -11.15 -6.99
CA GLU A 431 -9.86 -12.45 -7.30
C GLU A 431 -9.07 -13.04 -6.14
N LEU A 432 -8.39 -12.23 -5.32
CA LEU A 432 -7.74 -12.67 -4.08
C LEU A 432 -8.78 -13.26 -3.13
N TYR A 433 -9.96 -12.64 -3.00
CA TYR A 433 -11.07 -13.17 -2.22
C TYR A 433 -11.61 -14.49 -2.79
N ILE A 434 -11.79 -14.58 -4.12
CA ILE A 434 -12.21 -15.82 -4.79
C ILE A 434 -11.19 -16.94 -4.55
N ILE A 435 -9.90 -16.66 -4.78
CA ILE A 435 -8.79 -17.60 -4.57
C ILE A 435 -8.77 -18.07 -3.12
N ARG A 436 -8.86 -17.15 -2.15
CA ARG A 436 -8.93 -17.48 -0.73
C ARG A 436 -10.06 -18.45 -0.43
N ASN A 437 -11.28 -18.14 -0.90
CA ASN A 437 -12.43 -19.02 -0.69
C ASN A 437 -12.22 -20.38 -1.34
N CYS A 438 -11.62 -20.43 -2.54
CA CYS A 438 -11.36 -21.70 -3.21
C CYS A 438 -10.31 -22.54 -2.47
N LEU A 439 -9.28 -21.91 -1.89
CA LEU A 439 -8.26 -22.60 -1.11
C LEU A 439 -8.79 -23.16 0.21
N GLU A 440 -9.78 -22.52 0.82
CA GLU A 440 -10.34 -22.94 2.12
C GLU A 440 -11.52 -23.89 1.98
N HIS A 441 -12.32 -23.77 0.92
CA HIS A 441 -13.66 -24.37 0.85
C HIS A 441 -13.99 -25.07 -0.46
N SER A 442 -13.18 -24.93 -1.51
CA SER A 442 -13.45 -25.60 -2.79
C SER A 442 -12.16 -26.05 -3.49
N TYR A 443 -12.15 -26.00 -4.82
CA TYR A 443 -11.09 -26.52 -5.67
C TYR A 443 -10.43 -25.38 -6.46
N LEU A 444 -9.24 -24.96 -6.02
CA LEU A 444 -8.36 -24.10 -6.80
C LEU A 444 -7.43 -24.97 -7.67
N LYS A 445 -7.57 -24.84 -8.98
CA LYS A 445 -6.72 -25.53 -9.96
C LYS A 445 -5.69 -24.54 -10.53
N VAL A 446 -4.42 -24.92 -10.50
CA VAL A 446 -3.31 -24.09 -10.97
C VAL A 446 -2.79 -24.71 -12.26
N HIS A 447 -2.61 -23.92 -13.31
CA HIS A 447 -2.21 -24.42 -14.63
C HIS A 447 -0.85 -23.85 -15.04
N GLU A 448 0.00 -24.70 -15.61
CA GLU A 448 1.22 -24.22 -16.30
C GLU A 448 0.85 -23.41 -17.54
N ILE A 449 -0.07 -23.96 -18.34
CA ILE A 449 -0.60 -23.33 -19.53
C ILE A 449 -2.11 -23.20 -19.34
N LEU A 450 -2.59 -21.96 -19.24
CA LEU A 450 -4.02 -21.70 -19.17
C LEU A 450 -4.59 -21.65 -20.59
N LEU A 451 -5.31 -22.69 -20.99
CA LEU A 451 -6.02 -22.71 -22.28
C LEU A 451 -7.12 -21.63 -22.30
N PRO A 452 -7.36 -20.95 -23.44
CA PRO A 452 -8.44 -19.97 -23.57
C PRO A 452 -9.77 -20.58 -23.15
N ARG A 453 -10.49 -19.90 -22.26
CA ARG A 453 -11.78 -20.40 -21.76
C ARG A 453 -12.93 -19.76 -22.52
N THR A 454 -13.74 -20.57 -23.17
CA THR A 454 -14.97 -20.12 -23.83
C THR A 454 -16.19 -20.93 -23.37
N GLY A 455 -16.49 -20.83 -22.07
CA GLY A 455 -17.81 -21.14 -21.50
C GLY A 455 -18.13 -22.62 -21.20
N PRO A 456 -19.34 -22.90 -20.66
CA PRO A 456 -19.76 -24.24 -20.21
C PRO A 456 -19.88 -25.29 -21.31
N SER A 457 -19.84 -24.86 -22.58
CA SER A 457 -19.99 -25.71 -23.76
C SER A 457 -18.71 -26.39 -24.21
N GLU A 458 -17.58 -26.15 -23.54
CA GLU A 458 -16.29 -26.70 -23.95
C GLU A 458 -15.90 -28.02 -23.27
N LEU A 459 -15.09 -28.79 -23.99
CA LEU A 459 -14.68 -30.15 -23.65
C LEU A 459 -13.96 -30.26 -22.29
N PHE A 460 -13.27 -29.21 -21.86
CA PHE A 460 -12.48 -29.17 -20.62
C PHE A 460 -13.02 -28.20 -19.57
N PHE A 461 -14.29 -27.80 -19.68
CA PHE A 461 -14.91 -26.96 -18.66
C PHE A 461 -15.06 -27.74 -17.33
N ASP A 462 -14.30 -27.31 -16.31
CA ASP A 462 -14.38 -27.88 -14.97
C ASP A 462 -15.42 -27.12 -14.13
N ARG A 463 -16.57 -27.76 -13.88
CA ARG A 463 -17.67 -27.18 -13.10
C ARG A 463 -17.35 -26.97 -11.61
N LEU A 464 -16.29 -27.60 -11.10
CA LEU A 464 -15.93 -27.57 -9.68
C LEU A 464 -14.73 -26.66 -9.40
N ALA A 465 -13.89 -26.41 -10.40
CA ALA A 465 -12.67 -25.65 -10.23
C ALA A 465 -12.85 -24.16 -10.51
N PHE A 466 -12.27 -23.32 -9.64
CA PHE A 466 -11.74 -22.05 -10.09
C PHE A 466 -10.30 -22.28 -10.52
N SER A 467 -9.90 -21.84 -11.71
CA SER A 467 -8.52 -22.02 -12.13
C SER A 467 -7.82 -20.78 -12.65
N VAL A 468 -6.52 -20.79 -12.42
CA VAL A 468 -5.60 -19.66 -12.53
C VAL A 468 -4.28 -20.15 -13.13
N GLN A 469 -3.60 -19.27 -13.87
CA GLN A 469 -2.25 -19.55 -14.36
C GLN A 469 -1.25 -19.54 -13.18
N ARG A 470 -0.25 -20.42 -13.21
CA ARG A 470 0.77 -20.55 -12.17
C ARG A 470 1.45 -19.21 -11.84
N GLU A 471 1.94 -18.52 -12.87
CA GLU A 471 2.60 -17.22 -12.70
C GLU A 471 1.67 -16.15 -12.11
N ASP A 472 0.40 -16.12 -12.53
CA ASP A 472 -0.59 -15.19 -11.96
C ASP A 472 -0.85 -15.49 -10.48
N PHE A 473 -0.97 -16.77 -10.14
CA PHE A 473 -1.17 -17.18 -8.75
C PHE A 473 0.05 -16.85 -7.88
N PHE A 474 1.26 -16.97 -8.43
CA PHE A 474 2.51 -16.63 -7.75
C PHE A 474 2.59 -15.13 -7.46
N ARG A 475 2.36 -14.30 -8.48
CA ARG A 475 2.30 -12.83 -8.33
C ARG A 475 1.25 -12.39 -7.31
N ARG A 476 0.09 -13.06 -7.28
CA ARG A 476 -0.98 -12.80 -6.30
C ARG A 476 -0.60 -13.22 -4.89
N THR A 477 0.08 -14.37 -4.74
CA THR A 477 0.55 -14.83 -3.42
C THR A 477 1.63 -13.90 -2.87
N LEU A 478 2.58 -13.49 -3.70
CA LEU A 478 3.58 -12.47 -3.34
C LEU A 478 2.92 -11.15 -2.91
N ARG A 479 1.86 -10.73 -3.61
CA ARG A 479 1.09 -9.53 -3.26
C ARG A 479 0.44 -9.66 -1.88
N VAL A 480 -0.19 -10.80 -1.56
CA VAL A 480 -0.79 -11.03 -0.22
C VAL A 480 0.27 -11.00 0.87
N LEU A 481 1.46 -11.58 0.63
CA LEU A 481 2.57 -11.50 1.57
C LEU A 481 3.03 -10.05 1.81
N LYS A 482 3.16 -9.24 0.75
CA LYS A 482 3.49 -7.80 0.89
C LYS A 482 2.45 -7.05 1.73
N LEU A 483 1.16 -7.33 1.51
CA LEU A 483 0.08 -6.74 2.31
C LEU A 483 0.09 -7.22 3.76
N ALA A 484 0.36 -8.50 4.01
CA ALA A 484 0.47 -9.04 5.36
C ALA A 484 1.66 -8.42 6.11
N ARG A 485 2.81 -8.25 5.45
CA ARG A 485 3.98 -7.54 5.98
C ARG A 485 3.61 -6.10 6.38
N ALA A 486 3.00 -5.35 5.46
CA ALA A 486 2.58 -3.98 5.72
C ALA A 486 1.60 -3.92 6.90
N ALA A 487 0.64 -4.85 6.98
CA ALA A 487 -0.32 -4.92 8.07
C ALA A 487 0.34 -5.20 9.43
N LEU A 488 1.34 -6.09 9.51
CA LEU A 488 2.11 -6.32 10.73
C LEU A 488 2.89 -5.07 11.16
N ILE A 489 3.48 -4.34 10.20
CA ILE A 489 4.16 -3.07 10.46
C ILE A 489 3.17 -2.04 11.01
N TYR A 490 2.01 -1.88 10.36
CA TYR A 490 0.99 -0.93 10.79
C TYR A 490 0.38 -1.26 12.14
N LEU A 491 0.20 -2.54 12.46
CA LEU A 491 -0.31 -2.96 13.76
C LEU A 491 0.62 -2.50 14.89
N SER A 492 1.91 -2.80 14.76
CA SER A 492 2.91 -2.46 15.77
C SER A 492 3.11 -0.94 15.88
N LEU A 493 3.25 -0.22 14.76
CA LEU A 493 3.38 1.25 14.79
C LEU A 493 2.10 1.94 15.23
N GLY A 494 0.94 1.33 14.97
CA GLY A 494 -0.35 1.79 15.47
C GLY A 494 -0.42 1.69 16.98
N MET A 495 -0.03 0.55 17.54
CA MET A 495 0.13 0.37 18.97
C MET A 495 1.14 1.36 19.56
N HIS A 496 2.29 1.57 18.90
CA HIS A 496 3.30 2.51 19.37
C HIS A 496 2.75 3.93 19.50
N HIS A 497 2.00 4.38 18.48
CA HIS A 497 1.34 5.67 18.53
C HIS A 497 0.35 5.78 19.68
N GLU A 498 -0.50 4.76 19.92
CA GLU A 498 -1.44 4.78 21.04
C GLU A 498 -0.71 4.80 22.39
N GLU A 499 0.32 3.98 22.58
CA GLU A 499 1.09 3.96 23.84
C GLU A 499 1.79 5.28 24.14
N LEU A 500 2.31 5.99 23.13
CA LEU A 500 2.88 7.33 23.29
C LEU A 500 1.85 8.38 23.74
N GLN A 501 0.57 8.21 23.41
CA GLN A 501 -0.51 9.12 23.81
C GLN A 501 -1.14 8.74 25.15
N ARG A 502 -0.86 7.55 25.69
CA ARG A 502 -1.45 7.11 26.96
C ARG A 502 -0.88 7.96 28.11
N PRO A 503 -1.76 8.54 28.95
CA PRO A 503 -1.28 9.27 30.12
C PRO A 503 -0.58 8.29 31.08
N PRO A 504 0.49 8.73 31.76
CA PRO A 504 1.11 7.91 32.79
C PRO A 504 0.07 7.53 33.85
N SER A 505 0.15 6.29 34.34
CA SER A 505 -0.76 5.78 35.37
C SER A 505 -0.71 6.69 36.60
N LYS A 506 -1.82 7.35 36.92
CA LYS A 506 -1.89 8.31 38.03
C LYS A 506 -1.92 7.64 39.42
N ASN A 507 -2.25 6.35 39.50
CA ASN A 507 -2.62 5.67 40.75
C ASN A 507 -1.92 4.31 40.96
N GLY A 508 -0.69 4.10 40.48
CA GLY A 508 0.03 2.85 40.71
C GLY A 508 1.54 2.95 40.52
N LEU A 509 2.29 2.05 41.18
CA LEU A 509 3.71 1.84 40.91
C LEU A 509 3.85 1.18 39.53
N VAL A 510 4.70 1.73 38.69
CA VAL A 510 5.08 1.16 37.39
C VAL A 510 6.55 0.79 37.47
N ALA A 511 6.89 -0.44 37.10
CA ALA A 511 8.27 -0.92 37.03
C ALA A 511 8.55 -1.47 35.64
N PRO A 512 9.75 -1.20 35.06
CA PRO A 512 10.13 -1.79 33.79
C PRO A 512 10.35 -3.29 33.95
N MET A 513 9.86 -4.07 32.98
CA MET A 513 10.15 -5.49 32.85
C MET A 513 10.77 -5.71 31.47
N VAL A 514 12.04 -6.14 31.45
CA VAL A 514 12.74 -6.48 30.23
C VAL A 514 12.53 -7.97 29.97
N LEU A 515 12.03 -8.31 28.79
CA LEU A 515 11.90 -9.68 28.33
C LEU A 515 13.12 -10.04 27.49
N GLY A 516 13.72 -11.20 27.76
CA GLY A 516 14.79 -11.75 26.92
C GLY A 516 14.29 -12.11 25.52
N LEU A 517 15.19 -12.04 24.54
CA LEU A 517 14.91 -12.54 23.20
C LEU A 517 15.10 -14.06 23.16
N TRP A 518 14.33 -14.73 22.30
CA TRP A 518 14.58 -16.13 21.96
C TRP A 518 15.80 -16.23 21.06
N GLU A 519 16.85 -16.88 21.57
CA GLU A 519 18.06 -17.20 20.81
C GLU A 519 17.72 -18.12 19.63
N ASP A 520 18.47 -17.98 18.54
CA ASP A 520 18.22 -18.77 17.32
C ASP A 520 18.37 -20.27 17.58
N GLU A 521 19.29 -20.67 18.46
CA GLU A 521 19.54 -22.05 18.86
C GLU A 521 18.35 -22.73 19.55
N TRP A 522 17.39 -21.95 20.05
CA TRP A 522 16.21 -22.47 20.75
C TRP A 522 14.98 -22.61 19.83
N LYS A 523 15.07 -22.20 18.57
CA LYS A 523 13.96 -22.22 17.60
C LYS A 523 13.91 -23.55 16.81
N PHE A 524 13.67 -24.67 17.48
CA PHE A 524 13.63 -26.03 16.89
C PHE A 524 12.22 -26.64 16.81
#